data_AF-E2BEB5-F1
#
_entry.id   AF-E2BEB5-F1
#
_cell.length_a   1.000
_cell.length_b   1.000
_cell.length_c   1.000
_cell.angle_alpha   90.00
_cell.angle_beta   90.00
_cell.angle_gamma   90.00
#
_symmetry.space_group_name_H-M   'P 1'
#
loop_
_entity.id
_entity.type
_entity.pdbx_description
1 polymer ?
#
loop_
_entity_poly.entity_id
_entity_poly.type
_entity_poly.pdbx_seq_one_letter_code
_entity_poly.pdbx_strand_id
1 'polypeptide(L)'
;MYYIPDEDKYIANTYTLLARTKKIKFIPKDVVVPDVTGMFTNCIIKGIPLFLEQKFFHDHSHYIRIMGYDKPVDFKLGNNNTNSADETVTINTENQDNVNKK
;
A
#
# COMPACT_ATOMS: atom_id res chain seq x y z
N MET A 1 -9.11 11.58 11.05
CA MET A 1 -9.84 10.32 11.35
C MET A 1 -10.48 10.46 12.72
N TYR A 2 -11.66 9.85 12.95
CA TYR A 2 -12.31 9.87 14.27
C TYR A 2 -12.52 8.44 14.78
N TYR A 3 -12.28 8.24 16.08
CA TYR A 3 -12.58 6.98 16.79
C TYR A 3 -13.87 7.15 17.61
N ILE A 4 -14.73 6.14 17.59
CA ILE A 4 -15.96 6.04 18.39
C ILE A 4 -15.71 4.94 19.43
N PRO A 5 -15.39 5.29 20.70
CA PRO A 5 -15.08 4.33 21.74
C PRO A 5 -16.23 3.36 22.04
N ASP A 6 -17.47 3.86 22.05
CA ASP A 6 -18.66 3.07 22.42
C ASP A 6 -18.91 1.89 21.47
N GLU A 7 -18.51 2.00 20.20
CA GLU A 7 -18.77 1.00 19.17
C GLU A 7 -17.48 0.33 18.64
N ASP A 8 -16.31 0.72 19.15
CA ASP A 8 -14.97 0.38 18.61
C ASP A 8 -14.86 0.58 17.09
N LYS A 9 -15.38 1.70 16.59
CA LYS A 9 -15.46 2.03 15.16
C LYS A 9 -14.67 3.27 14.80
N TYR A 10 -14.26 3.33 13.54
CA TYR A 10 -13.56 4.47 12.96
C TYR A 10 -14.40 5.13 11.88
N ILE A 11 -14.29 6.45 11.80
CA ILE A 11 -14.85 7.27 10.73
C ILE A 11 -13.72 7.97 9.97
N ALA A 12 -13.52 7.56 8.71
CA ALA A 12 -12.69 8.27 7.75
C ALA A 12 -13.55 9.25 6.94
N ASN A 13 -13.17 10.53 6.96
CA ASN A 13 -13.69 11.51 6.02
C ASN A 13 -12.74 11.57 4.83
N THR A 14 -13.23 11.22 3.65
CA THR A 14 -12.48 11.32 2.39
C THR A 14 -13.15 12.34 1.48
N TYR A 15 -12.40 12.84 0.51
CA TYR A 15 -12.93 13.72 -0.53
C TYR A 15 -12.95 12.99 -1.86
N THR A 16 -14.05 13.11 -2.60
CA THR A 16 -14.11 12.64 -3.98
C THR A 16 -13.43 13.64 -4.91
N LEU A 17 -13.29 13.28 -6.19
CA LEU A 17 -12.72 14.16 -7.22
C LEU A 17 -13.42 15.52 -7.31
N LEU A 18 -14.71 15.58 -6.96
CA LEU A 18 -15.50 16.82 -6.95
C LEU A 18 -15.56 17.48 -5.56
N ALA A 19 -14.53 17.27 -4.72
CA ALA A 19 -14.42 17.82 -3.37
C ALA A 19 -15.62 17.51 -2.43
N ARG A 20 -16.40 16.47 -2.73
CA ARG A 20 -17.52 16.06 -1.87
C ARG A 20 -16.99 15.21 -0.73
N THR A 21 -17.37 15.56 0.49
CA THR A 21 -17.02 14.74 1.66
C THR A 21 -17.79 13.44 1.64
N LYS A 22 -17.08 12.32 1.75
CA LYS A 22 -17.63 10.98 1.91
C LYS A 22 -17.17 10.42 3.26
N LYS A 23 -18.10 9.86 4.03
CA LYS A 23 -17.80 9.22 5.32
C LYS A 23 -17.72 7.72 5.14
N ILE A 24 -16.65 7.10 5.63
CA ILE A 24 -16.45 5.65 5.63
C ILE A 24 -16.38 5.20 7.09
N LYS A 25 -17.35 4.38 7.50
CA LYS A 25 -17.37 3.75 8.83
C LYS A 25 -16.82 2.34 8.74
N PHE A 26 -15.84 1.99 9.57
CA PHE A 26 -15.20 0.67 9.54
C PHE A 26 -14.66 0.26 10.91
N ILE A 27 -14.43 -1.04 11.09
CA ILE A 27 -13.67 -1.59 12.22
C ILE A 27 -12.28 -2.04 11.75
N PRO A 28 -11.27 -2.20 12.64
CA PRO A 28 -9.92 -2.62 12.23
C PRO A 28 -9.89 -3.95 11.45
N LYS A 29 -10.87 -4.84 11.68
CA LYS A 29 -11.00 -6.12 10.95
C LYS A 29 -11.40 -5.95 9.49
N ASP A 30 -11.99 -4.81 9.12
CA ASP A 30 -12.38 -4.50 7.72
C ASP A 30 -11.19 -4.00 6.89
N VAL A 31 -10.02 -3.81 7.52
CA VAL A 31 -8.82 -3.24 6.90
C VAL A 31 -7.89 -4.37 6.47
N VAL A 32 -7.51 -4.34 5.20
CA VAL A 32 -6.54 -5.25 4.61
C VAL A 32 -5.32 -4.45 4.20
N VAL A 33 -4.16 -4.79 4.75
CA VAL A 33 -2.87 -4.24 4.32
C VAL A 33 -2.27 -5.22 3.34
N PRO A 34 -2.10 -4.85 2.05
CA PRO A 34 -1.54 -5.76 1.06
C PRO A 34 -0.03 -5.95 1.27
N ASP A 35 0.48 -7.14 0.95
CA ASP A 35 1.92 -7.45 1.02
C ASP A 35 2.75 -6.53 0.12
N VAL A 36 2.19 -6.16 -1.04
CA VAL A 36 2.74 -5.17 -1.96
C VAL A 36 1.82 -3.96 -1.98
N THR A 37 2.32 -2.86 -1.42
CA THR A 37 1.65 -1.56 -1.43
C THR A 37 1.59 -1.02 -2.87
N GLY A 38 0.43 -0.54 -3.31
CA GLY A 38 0.29 0.10 -4.63
C GLY A 38 0.95 1.49 -4.65
N MET A 39 1.02 2.14 -5.82
CA MET A 39 1.72 3.43 -5.96
C MET A 39 1.21 4.53 -4.99
N PHE A 40 -0.06 4.45 -4.54
CA PHE A 40 -0.67 5.51 -3.71
C PHE A 40 -1.54 4.99 -2.55
N THR A 41 -1.51 3.70 -2.22
CA THR A 41 -2.47 3.12 -1.26
C THR A 41 -1.80 2.04 -0.42
N ASN A 42 -1.83 2.22 0.90
CA ASN A 42 -1.19 1.30 1.86
C ASN A 42 -2.19 0.38 2.57
N CYS A 43 -3.49 0.59 2.40
CA CYS A 43 -4.51 -0.30 2.92
C CYS A 43 -5.76 -0.28 2.04
N ILE A 44 -6.60 -1.29 2.23
CA ILE A 44 -7.90 -1.41 1.60
C ILE A 44 -8.93 -1.51 2.73
N ILE A 45 -9.88 -0.59 2.76
CA ILE A 45 -10.96 -0.57 3.74
C ILE A 45 -12.26 -0.82 3.01
N LYS A 46 -12.90 -1.96 3.27
CA LYS A 46 -14.17 -2.36 2.61
C LYS A 46 -14.10 -2.29 1.08
N GLY A 47 -12.99 -2.75 0.50
CA GLY A 47 -12.74 -2.72 -0.95
C GLY A 47 -12.37 -1.34 -1.52
N ILE A 48 -12.26 -0.31 -0.68
CA ILE A 48 -11.80 1.02 -1.09
C ILE A 48 -10.32 1.15 -0.75
N PRO A 49 -9.43 1.29 -1.75
CA PRO A 49 -8.01 1.45 -1.50
C PRO A 49 -7.75 2.89 -1.00
N LEU A 50 -7.03 3.01 0.10
CA LEU A 50 -6.79 4.27 0.82
C LEU A 50 -5.32 4.41 1.18
N PHE A 51 -4.91 5.66 1.35
CA PHE A 51 -3.61 6.02 1.93
C PHE A 51 -3.83 6.56 3.33
N LEU A 52 -3.40 5.80 4.34
CA LEU A 52 -3.46 6.23 5.73
C LEU A 52 -2.08 6.62 6.22
N GLU A 53 -1.97 7.83 6.76
CA GLU A 53 -0.74 8.31 7.39
C GLU A 53 -1.01 8.58 8.87
N GLN A 54 0.03 8.35 9.67
CA GLN A 54 -0.01 8.50 11.11
C GLN A 54 -0.48 9.90 11.56
N LYS A 55 -0.14 10.96 10.81
CA LYS A 55 -0.56 12.35 11.07
C LYS A 55 -2.07 12.61 10.97
N PHE A 56 -2.86 11.70 10.40
CA PHE A 56 -4.32 11.86 10.28
C PHE A 56 -5.08 11.46 11.55
N PHE A 57 -4.37 10.99 12.57
CA PHE A 57 -4.92 10.50 13.83
C PHE A 57 -4.53 11.44 14.97
N HIS A 58 -5.44 11.65 15.92
CA HIS A 58 -5.13 12.36 17.16
C HIS A 58 -4.22 11.54 18.07
N ASP A 59 -4.48 10.23 18.15
CA ASP A 59 -3.63 9.27 18.85
C ASP A 59 -3.03 8.30 17.84
N HIS A 60 -1.69 8.22 17.86
CA HIS A 60 -0.90 7.33 17.04
C HIS A 60 -1.19 5.84 17.27
N SER A 61 -1.67 5.47 18.45
CA SER A 61 -2.03 4.10 18.79
C SER A 61 -3.12 3.55 17.87
N HIS A 62 -4.02 4.41 17.38
CA HIS A 62 -5.06 4.00 16.43
C HIS A 62 -4.50 3.64 15.05
N TYR A 63 -3.47 4.34 14.60
CA TYR A 63 -2.81 4.02 13.33
C TYR A 63 -2.17 2.63 13.39
N ILE A 64 -1.43 2.34 14.46
CA ILE A 64 -0.79 1.04 14.71
C ILE A 64 -1.84 -0.08 14.70
N ARG A 65 -2.95 0.11 15.42
CA ARG A 65 -4.06 -0.85 15.51
C ARG A 65 -4.78 -1.08 14.17
N ILE A 66 -5.01 -0.04 13.39
CA ILE A 66 -5.70 -0.14 12.09
C ILE A 66 -4.83 -0.84 11.06
N MET A 67 -3.54 -0.51 11.03
CA MET A 67 -2.58 -1.14 10.11
C MET A 67 -2.19 -2.55 10.55
N GLY A 68 -2.52 -2.95 11.78
CA GLY A 68 -2.20 -4.27 12.32
C GLY A 68 -0.74 -4.44 12.73
N TYR A 69 -0.03 -3.34 12.97
CA TYR A 69 1.37 -3.35 13.43
C TYR A 69 1.52 -3.77 14.90
N ASP A 70 0.41 -3.87 15.63
CA ASP A 70 0.33 -4.41 16.99
C ASP A 70 0.34 -5.94 17.03
N LYS A 71 0.15 -6.61 15.90
CA LYS A 71 0.06 -8.07 15.79
C LYS A 71 1.42 -8.67 15.39
N PRO A 72 1.72 -9.92 15.83
CA PRO A 72 2.89 -10.62 15.34
C PRO A 72 2.80 -10.78 13.82
N VAL A 73 3.84 -10.34 13.11
CA VAL A 73 3.93 -10.45 11.66
C VAL A 73 4.35 -11.87 11.29
N ASP A 74 3.49 -12.56 10.54
CA ASP A 74 3.85 -13.80 9.87
C ASP A 74 4.73 -13.46 8.65
N PHE A 75 6.05 -13.49 8.81
CA PHE A 75 6.97 -13.30 7.69
C PHE A 75 6.80 -14.43 6.67
N LYS A 76 6.04 -14.16 5.60
CA LYS A 76 6.00 -15.02 4.41
C LYS A 76 7.25 -14.70 3.60
N LEU A 77 8.33 -15.45 3.83
CA LEU A 77 9.49 -15.42 2.96
C LEU A 77 9.02 -15.92 1.59
N GLY A 78 8.92 -15.03 0.61
CA GLY A 78 8.52 -15.40 -0.73
C GLY A 78 9.47 -16.46 -1.25
N ASN A 79 8.99 -17.69 -1.42
CA ASN A 79 9.70 -18.71 -2.17
C ASN A 79 9.67 -18.27 -3.64
N ASN A 80 10.63 -17.41 -4.01
CA ASN A 80 10.97 -17.13 -5.40
C ASN A 80 11.63 -18.39 -5.97
N ASN A 81 10.83 -19.43 -6.22
CA ASN A 81 11.26 -20.54 -7.05
C ASN A 81 11.47 -19.97 -8.45
N THR A 82 12.74 -19.70 -8.75
CA THR A 82 13.29 -19.44 -10.07
C THR A 82 12.88 -20.59 -11.01
N ASN A 83 11.85 -20.37 -11.83
CA ASN A 83 11.70 -21.13 -13.05
C ASN A 83 12.21 -20.26 -14.19
N SER A 84 13.45 -20.56 -14.57
CA SER A 84 14.10 -20.18 -15.82
C SER A 84 13.16 -20.48 -17.00
N ALA A 85 12.74 -19.44 -17.70
CA ALA A 85 12.41 -19.49 -19.12
C ALA A 85 12.72 -18.10 -19.68
N ASP A 86 13.73 -18.06 -20.54
CA ASP A 86 14.21 -16.88 -21.26
C ASP A 86 13.06 -16.10 -21.91
N GLU A 87 12.89 -14.84 -21.52
CA GLU A 87 12.44 -13.80 -22.45
C GLU A 87 13.59 -12.81 -22.60
N THR A 88 14.37 -13.02 -23.67
CA THR A 88 15.41 -12.11 -24.12
C THR A 88 14.81 -10.75 -24.46
N VAL A 89 15.09 -9.73 -23.65
CA VAL A 89 14.91 -8.33 -24.04
C VAL A 89 16.09 -7.95 -24.93
N THR A 90 15.89 -7.96 -26.25
CA THR A 90 16.84 -7.45 -27.23
C THR A 90 16.93 -5.93 -27.09
N ILE A 91 17.91 -5.44 -26.34
CA ILE A 91 18.28 -4.02 -26.38
C ILE A 91 19.28 -3.87 -27.53
N ASN A 92 18.77 -3.57 -28.73
CA ASN A 92 19.62 -3.13 -29.83
C ASN A 92 20.12 -1.72 -29.51
N THR A 93 21.35 -1.61 -29.01
CA THR A 93 22.10 -0.36 -28.97
C THR A 93 23.22 -0.45 -29.99
N GLU A 94 22.94 -0.02 -31.21
CA GLU A 94 23.99 0.35 -32.17
C GLU A 94 24.65 1.63 -31.65
N ASN A 95 25.83 1.47 -31.04
CA ASN A 95 26.84 2.53 -30.96
C ASN A 95 28.11 1.97 -31.60
N GLN A 96 28.30 2.26 -32.88
CA GLN A 96 29.60 2.10 -33.53
C GLN A 96 30.48 3.28 -33.13
N ASP A 97 31.44 3.02 -32.25
CA ASP A 97 32.64 3.84 -32.15
C ASP A 97 33.85 2.90 -32.10
N ASN A 98 34.56 2.79 -33.22
CA ASN A 98 35.96 2.37 -33.22
C ASN A 98 36.72 3.16 -34.28
N VAL A 99 37.27 4.29 -33.84
CA VAL A 99 38.52 4.83 -34.40
C VAL A 99 39.65 3.91 -33.94
N ASN A 100 40.39 3.29 -34.86
CA ASN A 100 41.82 3.00 -34.68
C ASN A 100 42.52 2.65 -36.02
N LYS A 101 43.21 3.66 -36.57
CA LYS A 101 44.66 3.70 -36.82
C LYS A 101 45.34 2.39 -37.28
N LYS A 102 45.73 2.34 -38.55
CA LYS A 102 47.08 1.93 -38.99
C LYS A 102 47.46 2.67 -40.26
#